data_AF-A0A7V2X9D8-F1
#
_entry.id   AF-A0A7V2X9D8-F1
#
_cell.length_a   1.000
_cell.length_b   1.000
_cell.length_c   1.000
_cell.angle_alpha   90.00
_cell.angle_beta   90.00
_cell.angle_gamma   90.00
#
_symmetry.space_group_name_H-M   'P 1'
#
loop_
_entity.id
_entity.type
_entity.pdbx_description
1 polymer ?
#
loop_
_entity_poly.entity_id
_entity_poly.type
_entity_poly.pdbx_seq_one_letter_code
_entity_poly.pdbx_strand_id
1 'polypeptide(L)'
;PCGPINTFDRAFNDPQVKHLGIVQEVEHPHYGRVKVVGPPASFSESAVGIQAPPPLLGEHNREILTGLLGYSEEEVRLFGEQGVI
;
A
#
# COMPACT_ATOMS: atom_id res chain seq x y z
N PRO A 1 29.81 -17.75 -11.90
CA PRO A 1 29.15 -16.72 -11.07
C PRO A 1 28.66 -17.29 -9.72
N CYS A 2 29.01 -16.65 -8.61
CA CYS A 2 28.54 -17.00 -7.26
C CYS A 2 28.27 -15.72 -6.45
N GLY A 3 27.41 -15.83 -5.44
CA GLY A 3 27.07 -14.74 -4.52
C GLY A 3 26.67 -15.30 -3.16
N PRO A 4 26.67 -14.46 -2.10
CA PRO A 4 26.33 -14.91 -0.76
C PRO A 4 24.83 -15.20 -0.61
N ILE A 5 24.49 -16.14 0.26
CA ILE A 5 23.10 -16.30 0.74
C ILE A 5 22.90 -15.26 1.84
N ASN A 6 22.09 -14.25 1.55
CA ASN A 6 21.81 -13.17 2.49
C ASN A 6 20.64 -13.54 3.40
N THR A 7 20.79 -13.23 4.69
CA THR A 7 19.67 -13.13 5.63
C THR A 7 18.93 -11.81 5.40
N PHE A 8 17.71 -11.69 5.93
CA PHE A 8 16.89 -10.48 5.75
C PHE A 8 17.57 -9.21 6.27
N ASP A 9 18.17 -9.26 7.45
CA ASP A 9 18.91 -8.14 8.05
C ASP A 9 20.06 -7.66 7.16
N ARG A 10 20.79 -8.59 6.53
CA ARG A 10 21.86 -8.27 5.58
C ARG A 10 21.30 -7.66 4.30
N ALA A 11 20.25 -8.26 3.74
CA ALA A 11 19.61 -7.76 2.52
C ALA A 11 19.09 -6.33 2.69
N PHE A 12 18.37 -6.04 3.78
CA PHE A 12 17.82 -4.70 4.03
C PHE A 12 18.88 -3.66 4.41
N ASN A 13 20.06 -4.09 4.88
CA ASN A 13 21.16 -3.19 5.19
C ASN A 13 22.16 -2.98 4.05
N ASP A 14 22.01 -3.72 2.95
CA ASP A 14 22.89 -3.65 1.80
C ASP A 14 22.95 -2.22 1.21
N PRO A 15 24.15 -1.68 0.92
CA PRO A 15 24.30 -0.34 0.38
C PRO A 15 23.53 -0.12 -0.92
N GLN A 16 23.45 -1.13 -1.79
CA GLN A 16 22.71 -1.05 -3.05
C GLN A 16 21.21 -0.99 -2.81
N VAL A 17 20.70 -1.78 -1.85
CA VAL A 17 19.27 -1.77 -1.48
C VAL A 17 18.85 -0.39 -0.95
N LYS A 18 19.70 0.24 -0.15
CA LYS A 18 19.49 1.62 0.35
C LYS A 18 19.61 2.66 -0.77
N HIS A 19 20.64 2.53 -1.61
CA HIS A 19 20.88 3.45 -2.73
C HIS A 19 19.71 3.46 -3.73
N LEU A 20 19.16 2.28 -4.02
CA LEU A 20 18.02 2.12 -4.94
C LEU A 20 16.67 2.47 -4.30
N GLY A 21 16.61 2.74 -2.99
CA GLY A 21 15.35 3.07 -2.31
C GLY A 21 14.31 1.94 -2.36
N ILE A 22 14.76 0.69 -2.38
CA ILE A 22 13.87 -0.50 -2.49
C ILE A 22 12.92 -0.60 -1.29
N VAL A 23 13.39 -0.22 -0.10
CA VAL A 23 12.55 -0.16 1.11
C VAL A 23 12.06 1.27 1.30
N GLN A 24 10.74 1.43 1.30
CA GLN A 24 10.06 2.72 1.46
C GLN A 24 9.35 2.75 2.82
N GLU A 25 9.20 3.94 3.40
CA GLU A 25 8.45 4.16 4.63
C GLU A 25 7.09 4.80 4.30
N VAL A 26 6.03 4.28 4.91
CA VAL A 26 4.67 4.80 4.78
C VAL A 26 4.04 4.98 6.16
N GLU A 27 3.26 6.04 6.33
CA GLU A 27 2.53 6.31 7.57
C GLU A 27 1.19 5.57 7.52
N HIS A 28 1.02 4.54 8.35
CA HIS A 28 -0.21 3.77 8.45
C HIS A 28 -1.07 4.28 9.62
N PRO A 29 -2.38 4.52 9.43
CA PRO A 29 -3.24 5.16 10.43
C PRO A 29 -3.28 4.43 11.78
N HIS A 30 -3.14 3.10 11.78
CA HIS A 30 -3.14 2.29 13.01
C HIS A 30 -1.75 1.90 13.52
N TYR A 31 -0.74 1.78 12.65
CA TYR A 31 0.56 1.19 12.99
C TYR A 31 1.70 2.22 13.00
N GLY A 32 1.40 3.48 12.68
CA GLY A 32 2.38 4.53 12.49
C GLY A 32 3.27 4.26 11.29
N ARG A 33 4.53 4.68 11.39
CA ARG A 33 5.50 4.51 10.31
C ARG A 33 5.93 3.05 10.14
N VAL A 34 5.64 2.48 8.98
CA VAL A 34 6.00 1.10 8.63
C VAL A 34 6.89 1.05 7.38
N LYS A 35 7.75 0.03 7.31
CA LYS A 35 8.63 -0.23 6.18
C LYS A 35 8.01 -1.26 5.25
N VAL A 36 8.03 -0.96 3.96
CA VAL A 36 7.42 -1.77 2.90
C VAL A 36 8.37 -1.87 1.72
N VAL A 37 8.41 -3.04 1.07
CA VAL A 37 9.21 -3.25 -0.13
C VAL A 37 8.45 -2.64 -1.31
N GLY A 38 9.08 -1.66 -1.96
CA GLY A 38 8.54 -0.99 -3.13
C GLY A 38 8.60 -1.88 -4.39
N PRO A 39 8.14 -1.34 -5.53
CA PRO A 39 8.20 -2.04 -6.81
C PRO A 39 9.63 -2.48 -7.18
N PRO A 40 9.81 -3.65 -7.83
CA PRO A 40 11.14 -4.22 -8.09
C PRO A 40 11.93 -3.49 -9.19
N ALA A 41 11.30 -2.55 -9.88
CA ALA A 41 11.89 -1.79 -10.98
C ALA A 41 11.52 -0.30 -10.86
N SER A 42 12.45 0.55 -11.32
CA SER A 42 12.26 1.99 -11.43
C SER A 42 12.11 2.37 -12.90
N PHE A 43 11.31 3.38 -13.17
CA PHE A 43 11.02 3.86 -14.51
C PHE A 43 11.38 5.34 -14.59
N SER A 44 12.15 5.74 -15.60
CA SER A 44 12.63 7.13 -15.75
C SER A 44 11.50 8.12 -16.05
N GLU A 45 10.44 7.65 -16.72
CA GLU A 45 9.33 8.49 -17.20
C GLU A 45 8.02 8.24 -16.44
N SER A 46 8.00 7.33 -15.47
CA SER A 46 6.79 6.99 -14.72
C SER A 46 7.07 6.98 -13.23
N ALA A 47 6.24 7.70 -12.48
CA ALA A 47 6.26 7.65 -11.03
C ALA A 47 5.71 6.28 -10.57
N VAL A 48 6.61 5.38 -10.22
CA VAL A 48 6.30 4.04 -9.73
C VAL A 48 6.77 3.95 -8.28
N GLY A 49 5.83 3.70 -7.36
CA GLY A 49 6.10 3.72 -5.92
C GLY A 49 4.83 3.60 -5.09
N ILE A 50 5.00 3.44 -3.78
CA ILE A 50 3.89 3.29 -2.84
C ILE A 50 3.23 4.66 -2.64
N GLN A 51 1.95 4.77 -3.00
CA GLN A 51 1.20 6.04 -2.99
C GLN A 51 0.45 6.28 -1.67
N ALA A 52 0.04 5.20 -1.00
CA ALA A 52 -0.76 5.25 0.21
C ALA A 52 -0.48 3.99 1.06
N PRO A 53 -0.74 4.04 2.38
CA PRO A 53 -0.74 2.84 3.20
C PRO A 53 -1.83 1.85 2.73
N PRO A 54 -1.70 0.56 3.08
CA PRO A 54 -2.81 -0.38 2.92
C PRO A 54 -4.10 0.17 3.54
N PRO A 55 -5.25 0.08 2.84
CA PRO A 55 -6.50 0.60 3.35
C PRO A 55 -7.00 -0.24 4.53
N LEU A 56 -7.74 0.41 5.42
CA LEU A 56 -8.53 -0.24 6.45
C LEU A 56 -9.74 -0.96 5.83
N LEU A 57 -10.30 -1.89 6.59
CA LEU A 57 -11.53 -2.57 6.20
C LEU A 57 -12.65 -1.54 5.98
N GLY A 58 -13.17 -1.50 4.75
CA GLY A 58 -14.27 -0.62 4.36
C GLY A 58 -13.90 0.86 4.15
N GLU A 59 -12.61 1.23 4.19
CA GLU A 59 -12.16 2.64 4.12
C GLU A 59 -12.74 3.40 2.92
N HIS A 60 -12.79 2.76 1.76
CA HIS A 60 -13.26 3.36 0.51
C HIS A 60 -14.69 2.98 0.13
N ASN A 61 -15.44 2.28 0.99
CA ASN A 61 -16.80 1.79 0.63
C ASN A 61 -17.70 2.95 0.20
N ARG A 62 -17.73 4.04 0.99
CA ARG A 62 -18.56 5.20 0.68
C ARG A 62 -18.12 5.88 -0.61
N GLU A 63 -16.82 6.16 -0.74
CA GLU A 63 -16.26 6.83 -1.93
C GLU A 63 -16.63 6.09 -3.22
N ILE A 64 -16.47 4.76 -3.24
CA ILE A 64 -16.73 3.96 -4.43
C ILE A 64 -18.23 3.79 -4.67
N LEU A 65 -19.01 3.45 -3.65
CA LEU A 65 -20.45 3.19 -3.82
C LEU A 65 -21.20 4.44 -4.26
N THR A 66 -20.93 5.60 -3.66
CA THR A 66 -21.64 6.84 -4.02
C THR A 66 -20.95 7.56 -5.18
N GLY A 67 -19.62 7.71 -5.13
CA GLY A 67 -18.86 8.52 -6.07
C GLY A 67 -18.61 7.88 -7.43
N LEU A 68 -18.44 6.55 -7.48
CA LEU A 68 -18.16 5.83 -8.74
C LEU A 68 -19.37 5.06 -9.27
N LEU A 69 -20.12 4.43 -8.36
CA LEU A 69 -21.23 3.54 -8.74
C LEU A 69 -22.61 4.22 -8.70
N GLY A 70 -22.70 5.41 -8.10
CA GLY A 70 -23.92 6.24 -8.12
C GLY A 70 -25.03 5.78 -7.17
N TYR A 71 -24.71 4.97 -6.17
CA TYR A 71 -25.67 4.66 -5.10
C TYR A 71 -25.91 5.89 -4.22
N SER A 72 -27.15 6.01 -3.74
CA SER A 72 -27.53 7.01 -2.75
C SER A 72 -26.95 6.70 -1.36
N GLU A 73 -26.82 7.72 -0.51
CA GLU A 73 -26.40 7.53 0.89
C GLU A 73 -27.37 6.62 1.65
N GLU A 74 -28.66 6.63 1.29
CA GLU A 74 -29.69 5.76 1.84
C GLU A 74 -29.46 4.28 1.49
N GLU A 75 -29.09 3.98 0.25
CA GLU A 75 -28.77 2.61 -0.19
C GLU A 75 -27.50 2.09 0.49
N VAL A 76 -26.45 2.91 0.57
CA VAL A 76 -25.21 2.54 1.25
C VAL A 76 -25.46 2.28 2.74
N ARG A 77 -26.32 3.07 3.39
CA ARG A 77 -26.72 2.81 4.78
C ARG A 77 -27.42 1.46 4.91
N LEU A 78 -28.33 1.13 3.99
CA LEU A 78 -29.05 -0.14 4.00
C LEU A 78 -28.09 -1.34 3.84
N PHE A 79 -27.05 -1.22 3.00
CA PHE A 79 -26.05 -2.28 2.84
C PHE A 79 -25.29 -2.55 4.14
N GLY A 80 -24.96 -1.51 4.90
CA GLY A 80 -24.35 -1.65 6.23
C GLY A 80 -25.28 -2.31 7.24
N GLU A 81 -26.57 -1.94 7.26
CA GLU A 81 -27.58 -2.57 8.11
C GLU A 81 -27.79 -4.07 7.79
N GLN A 82 -27.65 -4.44 6.51
CA GLN A 82 -27.75 -5.82 6.03
C GLN A 82 -26.46 -6.63 6.22
N GLY A 83 -25.36 -5.99 6.65
CA GLY A 83 -24.06 -6.64 6.81
C GLY A 83 -23.38 -7.02 5.48
N VAL A 84 -23.77 -6.36 4.38
CA VAL A 84 -23.13 -6.53 3.07
C VAL A 84 -21.78 -5.79 3.02
N ILE A 85 -21.70 -4.65 3.74
CA ILE A 85 -20.51 -3.81 3.87
C ILE A 85 -20.27 -3.38 5.31
#